data_AF-A0A928YG48-F1
#
_entry.id   AF-A0A928YG48-F1
#
_cell.length_a   1.000
_cell.length_b   1.000
_cell.length_c   1.000
_cell.angle_alpha   90.00
_cell.angle_beta   90.00
_cell.angle_gamma   90.00
#
_symmetry.space_group_name_H-M   'P 1'
#
loop_
_entity.id
_entity.type
_entity.pdbx_description
1 polymer ?
#
loop_
_entity_poly.entity_id
_entity_poly.type
_entity_poly.pdbx_seq_one_letter_code
_entity_poly.pdbx_strand_id
1 'polypeptide(L)' 'MLGVDYRSKAGFPVVNIPGCPTHPDWVLKTLYLLSQKKLTLDGLDYVNRPAHFFNNLAHHACPRNEFYEFIPTSTNLS' A
#
# COMPACT_ATOMS: atom_id res chain seq x y z
N MET A 1 -2.19 21.16 5.52
CA MET A 1 -1.54 19.83 5.62
C MET A 1 -0.30 19.95 6.51
N LEU A 2 0.17 18.85 7.11
CA LEU A 2 1.20 18.84 8.16
C LEU A 2 2.64 19.13 7.67
N GLY A 3 2.90 19.14 6.35
CA GLY A 3 4.23 19.38 5.77
C GLY A 3 5.09 18.10 5.70
N VAL A 4 6.10 18.11 4.82
CA VAL A 4 7.00 16.95 4.59
C VAL A 4 7.92 16.65 5.79
N ASP A 5 8.23 17.69 6.57
CA ASP A 5 9.09 17.61 7.75
C ASP A 5 8.32 17.21 9.02
N TYR A 6 7.01 16.98 8.93
CA TYR A 6 6.21 16.57 10.09
C TYR A 6 6.75 15.29 10.72
N ARG A 7 6.87 15.31 12.05
CA ARG A 7 7.13 14.12 12.86
C ARG A 7 6.16 14.08 14.04
N SER A 8 5.59 12.91 14.29
CA SER A 8 4.78 12.66 15.49
C SER A 8 5.66 12.59 16.74
N LYS A 9 5.03 12.58 17.92
CA LYS A 9 5.74 12.36 19.21
C LYS A 9 6.52 11.04 19.26
N ALA A 10 6.12 10.06 18.45
CA ALA A 10 6.79 8.77 18.34
C ALA A 10 7.84 8.73 17.21
N GLY A 11 8.14 9.86 16.57
CA GLY A 11 9.15 9.97 15.50
C GLY A 11 8.67 9.56 14.11
N PHE A 12 7.42 9.10 13.95
CA PHE A 12 6.88 8.75 12.63
C PHE A 12 6.58 9.98 11.76
N PRO A 13 6.82 9.90 10.44
CA PRO A 13 6.27 10.84 9.47
C PRO A 13 4.75 10.64 9.32
N VAL A 14 4.13 11.35 8.37
CA VAL A 14 2.76 11.03 7.95
C VAL A 14 2.76 9.63 7.31
N VAL A 15 1.99 8.69 7.88
CA VAL A 15 1.82 7.35 7.32
C VAL A 15 0.69 7.38 6.29
N ASN A 16 1.02 7.10 5.03
CA ASN A 16 0.11 7.19 3.90
C ASN A 16 -0.56 5.83 3.62
N ILE A 17 -1.89 5.79 3.57
CA ILE A 17 -2.66 4.59 3.19
C ILE A 17 -3.55 4.91 1.98
N PRO A 18 -2.97 4.97 0.76
CA PRO A 18 -3.70 5.40 -0.44
C PRO A 18 -4.72 4.36 -0.94
N GLY A 19 -5.69 4.85 -1.70
CA GLY A 19 -6.72 4.09 -2.43
C GLY A 19 -7.99 4.94 -2.63
N CYS A 20 -8.81 4.58 -3.61
CA CYS A 20 -10.05 5.30 -3.93
C CYS A 20 -11.24 4.33 -4.12
N PRO A 21 -11.89 3.87 -3.02
CA PRO A 21 -11.51 4.09 -1.63
C PRO A 21 -10.35 3.18 -1.20
N THR A 22 -9.69 3.53 -0.09
CA THR A 22 -8.66 2.67 0.52
C THR A 22 -9.25 1.34 0.95
N HIS A 23 -8.51 0.24 0.71
CA HIS A 23 -8.94 -1.08 1.16
C HIS A 23 -9.07 -1.11 2.69
N PRO A 24 -10.20 -1.55 3.26
CA PRO A 24 -10.48 -1.45 4.69
C PRO A 24 -9.43 -2.19 5.55
N ASP A 25 -9.01 -3.38 5.15
CA ASP A 25 -7.96 -4.13 5.85
C ASP A 25 -6.65 -3.36 6.01
N TRP A 26 -6.25 -2.55 5.02
CA TRP A 26 -4.96 -1.85 5.09
C TRP A 26 -5.00 -0.78 6.19
N VAL A 27 -6.14 -0.13 6.38
CA VAL A 27 -6.37 0.80 7.48
C VAL A 27 -6.29 0.06 8.82
N LEU A 28 -7.07 -1.01 8.98
CA LEU A 28 -7.14 -1.77 10.23
C LEU A 28 -5.79 -2.40 10.61
N LYS A 29 -5.09 -3.01 9.64
CA LYS A 29 -3.78 -3.64 9.87
C LYS A 29 -2.72 -2.61 10.22
N THR A 30 -2.74 -1.42 9.60
CA THR A 30 -1.80 -0.34 9.97
C THR A 30 -2.03 0.12 11.40
N LEU A 31 -3.29 0.35 11.80
CA LEU A 31 -3.64 0.71 13.18
C LEU A 31 -3.26 -0.41 14.16
N TYR A 32 -3.48 -1.67 13.80
CA TYR A 32 -3.09 -2.82 14.60
C TYR A 32 -1.56 -2.83 14.81
N LEU A 33 -0.76 -2.71 13.74
CA LEU A 33 0.70 -2.67 13.84
C LEU A 33 1.19 -1.50 14.72
N LEU A 34 0.56 -0.33 14.61
CA LEU A 34 0.86 0.81 15.49
C LEU A 34 0.55 0.50 16.96
N SER A 35 -0.64 -0.06 17.25
CA SER A 35 -1.04 -0.43 18.61
C SER A 35 -0.12 -1.47 19.25
N GLN A 36 0.40 -2.39 18.44
CA GLN A 36 1.32 -3.43 18.85
C GLN A 36 2.79 -2.97 18.87
N LYS A 37 3.07 -1.70 18.51
CA LYS A 37 4.43 -1.16 18.33
C LYS A 37 5.29 -1.99 17.36
N LYS A 38 4.64 -2.60 16.36
CA LYS A 38 5.26 -3.45 15.33
C LYS A 38 5.51 -2.74 14.00
N LEU A 39 4.92 -1.57 13.79
CA LEU A 39 5.29 -0.72 12.66
C LEU A 39 6.63 -0.05 12.96
N THR A 40 7.61 -0.19 12.07
CA THR A 40 8.92 0.47 12.15
C THR A 40 9.05 1.49 11.02
N LEU A 41 10.00 2.42 11.12
CA LEU A 41 10.30 3.38 10.04
C LEU A 41 10.74 2.67 8.77
N ASP A 42 11.55 1.61 8.89
CA ASP A 42 12.00 0.76 7.77
C ASP A 42 10.84 -0.05 7.14
N GLY A 43 9.71 -0.15 7.85
CA GLY A 43 8.47 -0.73 7.34
C GLY A 43 7.67 0.21 6.43
N LEU A 44 8.15 1.44 6.21
CA LEU A 44 7.57 2.41 5.29
C LEU A 44 8.40 2.53 4.01
N ASP A 45 7.73 2.70 2.87
CA ASP A 45 8.40 2.97 1.60
C ASP A 45 8.81 4.46 1.45
N TYR A 46 9.41 4.80 0.31
CA TYR A 46 9.92 6.15 0.02
C TYR A 46 8.84 7.26 0.01
N VAL A 47 7.56 6.90 -0.02
CA VAL A 47 6.42 7.82 0.09
C VAL A 47 5.62 7.60 1.38
N ASN A 48 6.26 7.02 2.40
CA ASN A 48 5.71 6.76 3.73
C ASN A 48 4.48 5.85 3.77
N ARG A 49 4.37 4.89 2.85
CA ARG A 49 3.29 3.88 2.86
C ARG A 49 3.79 2.60 3.53
N PRO A 50 2.94 1.84 4.26
CA PRO A 50 3.34 0.55 4.80
C PRO A 50 3.75 -0.43 3.68
N ALA A 51 5.04 -0.73 3.59
CA ALA A 51 5.64 -1.49 2.50
C ALA A 51 5.00 -2.88 2.31
N HIS A 52 4.52 -3.47 3.41
CA HIS A 52 3.85 -4.79 3.42
C HIS A 52 2.65 -4.89 2.45
N PHE A 53 1.95 -3.79 2.20
CA PHE A 53 0.79 -3.79 1.29
C PHE A 53 1.11 -3.27 -0.11
N PHE A 54 2.12 -2.41 -0.25
CA PHE A 54 2.36 -1.61 -1.45
C PHE A 54 3.64 -1.96 -2.22
N ASN A 55 4.44 -2.92 -1.74
CA ASN A 55 5.66 -3.36 -2.44
C ASN A 55 5.39 -4.27 -3.65
N ASN A 56 4.17 -4.80 -3.80
CA ASN A 56 3.80 -5.61 -4.95
C ASN A 56 2.90 -4.82 -5.90
N LEU A 57 3.17 -4.93 -7.19
CA LEU A 57 2.27 -4.41 -8.21
C LEU A 57 1.01 -5.28 -8.28
N ALA A 58 -0.14 -4.65 -8.51
CA ALA A 58 -1.41 -5.36 -8.67
C ALA A 58 -1.33 -6.44 -9.76
N HIS A 59 -0.52 -6.20 -10.80
CA HIS A 59 -0.29 -7.14 -11.88
C HIS A 59 0.31 -8.47 -11.41
N HIS A 60 1.25 -8.45 -10.46
CA HIS A 60 1.87 -9.67 -9.93
C HIS A 60 0.88 -10.57 -9.18
N ALA A 61 -0.21 -10.00 -8.66
CA ALA A 61 -1.28 -10.73 -8.01
C ALA A 61 -2.52 -10.90 -8.89
N CYS A 62 -2.46 -10.49 -10.17
CA CYS A 62 -3.59 -10.55 -11.07
C CYS A 62 -3.79 -12.00 -11.55
N PRO A 63 -4.97 -12.62 -11.32
CA PRO A 63 -5.26 -13.95 -11.87
C PRO A 63 -5.26 -13.97 -13.40
N ARG A 64 -5.34 -12.80 -14.04
CA ARG A 64 -5.28 -12.65 -15.50
C ARG A 64 -3.86 -12.39 -16.03
N ASN A 65 -2.82 -12.50 -15.19
CA ASN A 65 -1.45 -12.22 -15.60
C ASN A 65 -1.00 -13.09 -16.79
N GLU A 66 -1.31 -14.40 -16.74
CA GLU A 66 -0.99 -15.35 -17.81
C GLU A 66 -1.64 -15.00 -19.16
N PHE A 67 -2.86 -14.44 -19.14
CA PHE A 67 -3.54 -13.96 -20.35
C PHE A 67 -2.86 -12.72 -20.93
N TYR A 68 -2.20 -11.91 -20.10
CA TYR A 68 -1.45 -10.76 -20.56
C TYR A 68 -0.09 -11.16 -21.15
N GLU A 69 0.56 -12.21 -20.62
CA GLU A 69 1.88 -12.66 -21.06
C GLU A 69 1.84 -13.59 -22.29
N PHE A 70 0.82 -14.44 -22.43
CA PHE A 70 0.85 -15.55 -23.39
C PHE A 70 -0.32 -15.62 -24.38
N ILE A 71 -1.38 -14.81 -24.22
CA ILE A 71 -2.61 -14.92 -25.03
C ILE A 71 -2.94 -13.56 -25.66
N PRO A 72 -3.36 -13.50 -26.94
CA PRO A 72 -3.75 -12.23 -27.56
C PRO A 72 -4.92 -11.57 -26.80
N THR A 73 -4.78 -10.28 -26.56
CA THR A 73 -5.69 -9.45 -25.75
C THR A 73 -7.13 -9.49 -26.23
N SER A 74 -8.07 -9.53 -25.28
CA SER A 74 -9.52 -9.56 -25.54
C SER A 74 -10.01 -8.29 -26.24
N THR A 75 -10.60 -8.43 -27.43
CA THR A 75 -11.05 -7.34 -28.31
C THR A 75 -12.46 -6.82 -28.03
N ASN A 76 -13.12 -7.20 -26.92
CA ASN A 76 -14.45 -6.69 -26.57
C ASN A 76 -14.63 -6.63 -25.05
N LEU A 77 -14.89 -5.43 -24.53
CA LEU A 77 -15.42 -5.19 -23.19
C LEU A 77 -16.84 -4.65 -23.40
N SER A 78 -17.83 -5.55 -23.40
CA SER A 78 -19.26 -5.20 -23.36
C SER A 78 -19.71 -4.88 -21.95
#